data_AF-A0AB37VYM0-F1
#
_entry.id   AF-A0AB37VYM0-F1
#
_cell.length_a   1.000
_cell.length_b   1.000
_cell.length_c   1.000
_cell.angle_alpha   90.00
_cell.angle_beta   90.00
_cell.angle_gamma   90.00
#
_symmetry.space_group_name_H-M   'P 1'
#
loop_
_entity.id
_entity.type
_entity.pdbx_description
1 polymer ?
#
loop_
_entity_poly.entity_id
_entity_poly.type
_entity_poly.pdbx_seq_one_letter_code
_entity_poly.pdbx_strand_id
1 'polypeptide(L)'
;MAFDQAEFITLLTNYYEFCNRVFWDNSVVAEAPSNGWPSITQSTMANLHKTDAVIDLLRRMPFVDFVESDKAYGKHVIMVNTRIQDYRSEEIQKRIRDGDLEYYVEPICDPLPSSCISFGNSNGRNGYNLVINTADGYIYWGDPNGQHDEPAPELNAVVQEHYAGNEAERWREGFNVYHPREFFALCKQRFHELRWIGLQTDVVEAVPMDCDFDDADEEFKGLVRKIRRAGWPGDGEGRN
;
A
#
# COMPACT_ATOMS: atom_id res chain seq x y z
N MET A 1 0.48 -3.53 -21.08
CA MET A 1 1.02 -2.17 -21.34
C MET A 1 2.40 -2.10 -20.71
N ALA A 2 3.28 -1.20 -21.16
CA ALA A 2 4.53 -0.97 -20.43
C ALA A 2 4.23 -0.22 -19.12
N PHE A 3 4.92 -0.57 -18.04
CA PHE A 3 4.79 0.12 -16.76
C PHE A 3 5.22 1.59 -16.89
N ASP A 4 4.31 2.53 -16.57
CA ASP A 4 4.64 3.94 -16.45
C ASP A 4 5.09 4.25 -15.02
N GLN A 5 6.41 4.23 -14.82
CA GLN A 5 7.03 4.50 -13.54
C GLN A 5 6.72 5.92 -13.03
N ALA A 6 6.67 6.92 -13.91
CA ALA A 6 6.46 8.31 -13.51
C ALA A 6 5.00 8.55 -13.07
N GLU A 7 4.04 7.94 -13.78
CA GLU A 7 2.64 7.95 -13.39
C GLU A 7 2.44 7.27 -12.03
N PHE A 8 3.00 6.07 -11.83
CA PHE A 8 2.89 5.36 -10.55
C PHE A 8 3.45 6.18 -9.37
N ILE A 9 4.64 6.77 -9.54
CA ILE A 9 5.26 7.63 -8.51
C ILE A 9 4.34 8.82 -8.20
N THR A 10 3.82 9.49 -9.23
CA THR A 10 2.91 10.64 -9.06
C THR A 10 1.65 10.24 -8.30
N LEU A 11 1.04 9.11 -8.64
CA LEU A 11 -0.17 8.60 -7.98
C LEU A 11 0.11 8.23 -6.52
N LEU A 12 1.22 7.54 -6.24
CA LEU A 12 1.61 7.16 -4.89
C LEU A 12 1.89 8.39 -4.03
N THR A 13 2.64 9.38 -4.54
CA THR A 13 2.90 10.64 -3.84
C THR A 13 1.58 11.35 -3.52
N ASN A 14 0.67 11.47 -4.49
CA ASN A 14 -0.62 12.11 -4.28
C ASN A 14 -1.49 11.38 -3.24
N TYR A 15 -1.38 10.05 -3.17
CA TYR A 15 -2.08 9.26 -2.16
C TYR A 15 -1.46 9.45 -0.78
N TYR A 16 -0.13 9.43 -0.66
CA TYR A 16 0.58 9.70 0.59
C TYR A 16 0.27 11.11 1.12
N GLU A 17 0.24 12.10 0.23
CA GLU A 17 -0.14 13.47 0.57
C GLU A 17 -1.61 13.57 1.04
N PHE A 18 -2.49 12.76 0.46
CA PHE A 18 -3.87 12.65 0.93
C PHE A 18 -3.92 12.02 2.34
N CYS A 19 -3.25 10.90 2.58
CA CYS A 19 -3.16 10.29 3.91
C CYS A 19 -2.56 11.26 4.94
N ASN A 20 -1.58 12.07 4.53
CA ASN A 20 -0.99 13.10 5.38
C ASN A 20 -2.00 14.15 5.85
N ARG A 21 -2.86 14.60 4.93
CA ARG A 21 -3.94 15.55 5.26
C ARG A 21 -5.03 14.93 6.13
N VAL A 22 -5.30 13.64 5.95
CA VAL A 22 -6.43 12.98 6.60
C VAL A 22 -6.07 12.42 7.98
N PHE A 23 -4.88 11.83 8.18
CA PHE A 23 -4.57 11.15 9.43
C PHE A 23 -3.08 10.97 9.82
N TRP A 24 -2.08 11.33 8.98
CA TRP A 24 -0.67 11.23 9.38
C TRP A 24 -0.10 12.42 10.17
N ASP A 25 -0.94 13.36 10.59
CA ASP A 25 -0.64 14.41 11.59
C ASP A 25 0.76 15.06 11.45
N ASN A 26 0.98 15.81 10.35
CA ASN A 26 2.21 16.56 10.05
C ASN A 26 3.44 15.72 9.68
N SER A 27 3.23 14.54 9.10
CA SER A 27 4.31 13.78 8.47
C SER A 27 4.80 14.48 7.20
N VAL A 28 6.04 14.19 6.78
CA VAL A 28 6.61 14.74 5.55
C VAL A 28 6.69 13.64 4.50
N VAL A 29 6.01 13.82 3.36
CA VAL A 29 6.20 12.97 2.20
C VAL A 29 7.51 13.40 1.52
N ALA A 30 8.55 12.60 1.72
CA ALA A 30 9.88 12.86 1.22
C ALA A 30 10.00 12.42 -0.24
N GLU A 31 10.25 13.39 -1.12
CA GLU A 31 10.55 13.15 -2.52
C GLU A 31 11.96 12.60 -2.71
N ALA A 32 12.13 11.70 -3.68
CA ALA A 32 13.44 11.19 -4.02
C ALA A 32 14.35 12.30 -4.60
N PRO A 33 15.65 12.33 -4.25
CA PRO A 33 16.63 13.19 -4.91
C PRO A 33 16.64 12.95 -6.43
N SER A 34 17.15 13.90 -7.22
CA SER A 34 17.19 13.80 -8.69
C SER A 34 17.91 12.53 -9.19
N ASN A 35 18.92 12.06 -8.44
CA ASN A 35 19.67 10.85 -8.75
C ASN A 35 19.11 9.60 -8.04
N GLY A 36 17.99 9.72 -7.35
CA GLY A 36 17.37 8.69 -6.50
C GLY A 36 18.01 8.57 -5.12
N TRP A 37 17.39 7.74 -4.28
CA TRP A 37 17.86 7.47 -2.91
C TRP A 37 19.24 6.80 -2.90
N PRO A 38 20.28 7.41 -2.29
CA PRO A 38 21.63 6.86 -2.28
C PRO A 38 21.75 5.51 -1.57
N SER A 39 20.89 5.26 -0.58
CA SER A 39 20.89 4.01 0.21
C SER A 39 20.26 2.82 -0.53
N ILE A 40 19.56 3.05 -1.63
CA ILE A 40 18.89 2.02 -2.43
C ILE A 40 19.70 1.77 -3.70
N THR A 41 20.38 0.63 -3.77
CA THR A 41 21.22 0.22 -4.90
C THR A 41 21.02 -1.27 -5.14
N GLN A 42 21.46 -1.77 -6.30
CA GLN A 42 21.50 -3.21 -6.55
C GLN A 42 22.29 -3.96 -5.45
N SER A 43 23.39 -3.40 -4.97
CA SER A 43 24.20 -4.04 -3.92
C SER A 43 23.50 -4.04 -2.55
N THR A 44 22.82 -2.97 -2.17
CA THR A 44 22.13 -2.89 -0.87
C THR A 44 20.83 -3.69 -0.85
N MET A 45 20.27 -3.96 -2.03
CA MET A 45 19.02 -4.71 -2.22
C MET A 45 19.24 -6.13 -2.75
N ALA A 46 20.49 -6.62 -2.82
CA ALA A 46 20.87 -7.81 -3.57
C ALA A 46 20.08 -9.08 -3.20
N ASN A 47 19.81 -9.28 -1.90
CA ASN A 47 19.09 -10.45 -1.40
C ASN A 47 17.58 -10.43 -1.74
N LEU A 48 17.03 -9.32 -2.24
CA LEU A 48 15.68 -9.30 -2.81
C LEU A 48 15.62 -9.92 -4.22
N HIS A 49 16.78 -10.09 -4.87
CA HIS A 49 16.89 -10.67 -6.21
C HIS A 49 15.97 -10.00 -7.26
N LYS A 50 15.82 -8.67 -7.17
CA LYS A 50 14.94 -7.89 -8.05
C LYS A 50 15.64 -7.40 -9.31
N THR A 51 14.84 -7.16 -10.33
CA THR A 51 15.29 -6.58 -11.60
C THR A 51 15.76 -5.13 -11.44
N ASP A 52 16.56 -4.63 -12.39
CA ASP A 52 16.98 -3.22 -12.45
C ASP A 52 15.78 -2.27 -12.46
N ALA A 53 14.68 -2.63 -13.14
CA ALA A 53 13.45 -1.83 -13.19
C ALA A 53 12.82 -1.63 -11.80
N VAL A 54 12.81 -2.67 -10.96
CA VAL A 54 12.32 -2.58 -9.58
C VAL A 54 13.26 -1.73 -8.73
N ILE A 55 14.58 -1.90 -8.86
CA ILE A 55 15.54 -1.10 -8.10
C ILE A 55 15.46 0.38 -8.50
N ASP A 56 15.31 0.67 -9.80
CA ASP A 56 15.10 2.03 -10.30
C ASP A 56 13.77 2.64 -9.82
N LEU A 57 12.71 1.83 -9.69
CA LEU A 57 11.46 2.25 -9.05
C LEU A 57 11.69 2.63 -7.59
N LEU A 58 12.26 1.73 -6.78
CA LEU A 58 12.53 1.98 -5.36
C LEU A 58 13.39 3.23 -5.13
N ARG A 59 14.39 3.46 -6.00
CA ARG A 59 15.25 4.66 -5.95
C ARG A 59 14.48 5.97 -6.13
N ARG A 60 13.33 5.96 -6.79
CA ARG A 60 12.55 7.16 -7.14
C ARG A 60 11.21 7.26 -6.40
N MET A 61 10.81 6.22 -5.69
CA MET A 61 9.57 6.23 -4.90
C MET A 61 9.62 7.30 -3.79
N PRO A 62 8.47 7.95 -3.51
CA PRO A 62 8.33 8.75 -2.31
C PRO A 62 8.33 7.83 -1.08
N PHE A 63 8.78 8.36 0.04
CA PHE A 63 8.67 7.72 1.35
C PHE A 63 8.18 8.76 2.36
N VAL A 64 7.85 8.33 3.58
CA VAL A 64 7.26 9.22 4.57
C VAL A 64 8.16 9.31 5.80
N ASP A 65 8.54 10.53 6.14
CA ASP A 65 9.32 10.84 7.33
C ASP A 65 8.34 11.26 8.45
N PHE A 66 8.13 10.35 9.40
CA PHE A 66 7.29 10.59 10.58
C PHE A 66 8.10 11.31 11.66
N VAL A 67 7.55 12.38 12.24
CA VAL A 67 8.30 13.35 13.05
C VAL A 67 8.63 12.87 14.48
N GLU A 68 8.06 11.74 14.96
CA GLU A 68 8.41 11.15 16.26
C GLU A 68 8.41 9.62 16.27
N SER A 69 9.38 9.01 16.96
CA SER A 69 9.61 7.56 17.06
C SER A 69 8.75 6.83 18.11
N ASP A 70 8.06 7.53 19.01
CA ASP A 70 7.79 6.95 20.34
C ASP A 70 6.36 6.45 20.61
N LYS A 71 5.52 6.24 19.60
CA LYS A 71 4.21 5.56 19.82
C LYS A 71 3.82 4.48 18.81
N ALA A 72 4.27 4.56 17.57
CA ALA A 72 3.78 3.67 16.51
C ALA A 72 4.57 2.36 16.36
N TYR A 73 5.69 2.15 17.07
CA TYR A 73 6.56 0.95 16.93
C TYR A 73 6.86 0.57 15.46
N GLY A 74 7.03 1.55 14.56
CA GLY A 74 7.28 1.30 13.13
C GLY A 74 6.05 0.82 12.32
N LYS A 75 4.83 1.06 12.80
CA LYS A 75 3.58 0.52 12.22
C LYS A 75 2.75 1.55 11.45
N HIS A 76 3.34 2.65 10.98
CA HIS A 76 2.57 3.64 10.21
C HIS A 76 1.89 2.99 9.01
N VAL A 77 0.60 3.28 8.83
CA VAL A 77 -0.26 2.58 7.88
C VAL A 77 -0.75 3.47 6.76
N ILE A 78 -0.95 2.89 5.57
CA ILE A 78 -1.55 3.54 4.39
C ILE A 78 -3.03 3.20 4.21
N MET A 79 -3.49 2.14 4.87
CA MET A 79 -4.87 1.67 4.93
C MET A 79 -4.98 0.69 6.09
N VAL A 80 -6.18 0.13 6.34
CA VAL A 80 -6.44 -0.77 7.46
C VAL A 80 -5.34 -1.83 7.63
N ASN A 81 -4.70 -1.81 8.81
CA ASN A 81 -3.60 -2.68 9.22
C ASN A 81 -2.49 -2.91 8.18
N THR A 82 -2.24 -1.97 7.28
CA THR A 82 -1.28 -2.14 6.17
C THR A 82 -0.15 -1.15 6.30
N ARG A 83 1.02 -1.62 6.72
CA ARG A 83 2.19 -0.77 7.00
C ARG A 83 2.83 -0.27 5.71
N ILE A 84 3.37 0.94 5.77
CA ILE A 84 4.23 1.49 4.72
C ILE A 84 5.51 0.68 4.66
N GLN A 85 5.97 0.36 3.45
CA GLN A 85 7.24 -0.32 3.25
C GLN A 85 8.35 0.70 2.91
N ASP A 86 9.14 1.11 3.91
CA ASP A 86 10.28 2.03 3.71
C ASP A 86 11.62 1.29 3.56
N TYR A 87 12.08 1.18 2.31
CA TYR A 87 13.35 0.54 1.94
C TYR A 87 14.59 1.39 2.25
N ARG A 88 14.44 2.64 2.67
CA ARG A 88 15.54 3.49 3.15
C ARG A 88 15.90 3.21 4.61
N SER A 89 14.96 2.68 5.38
CA SER A 89 15.11 2.49 6.81
C SER A 89 16.23 1.47 7.15
N GLU A 90 16.98 1.75 8.21
CA GLU A 90 18.08 0.87 8.64
C GLU A 90 17.59 -0.54 8.97
N GLU A 91 16.41 -0.65 9.61
CA GLU A 91 15.82 -1.95 9.95
C GLU A 91 15.55 -2.79 8.71
N ILE A 92 14.84 -2.25 7.71
CA ILE A 92 14.52 -2.97 6.48
C ILE A 92 15.79 -3.32 5.72
N GLN A 93 16.76 -2.41 5.62
CA GLN A 93 18.02 -2.72 4.94
C GLN A 93 18.85 -3.77 5.68
N LYS A 94 18.84 -3.79 7.02
CA LYS A 94 19.51 -4.83 7.80
C LYS A 94 18.87 -6.19 7.53
N ARG A 95 17.54 -6.28 7.59
CA ARG A 95 16.79 -7.50 7.28
C ARG A 95 17.09 -8.02 5.87
N ILE A 96 17.12 -7.13 4.88
CA ILE A 96 17.54 -7.48 3.52
C ILE A 96 18.94 -8.07 3.50
N ARG A 97 19.93 -7.39 4.10
CA ARG A 97 21.32 -7.89 4.14
C ARG A 97 21.46 -9.24 4.84
N ASP A 98 20.67 -9.47 5.89
CA ASP A 98 20.70 -10.71 6.66
C ASP A 98 19.90 -11.85 5.97
N GLY A 99 19.14 -11.53 4.91
CA GLY A 99 18.26 -12.49 4.23
C GLY A 99 16.96 -12.78 5.00
N ASP A 100 16.65 -12.00 6.03
CA ASP A 100 15.44 -12.08 6.84
C ASP A 100 14.29 -11.31 6.17
N LEU A 101 13.80 -11.84 5.04
CA LEU A 101 12.85 -11.13 4.18
C LEU A 101 11.40 -11.32 4.56
N GLU A 102 11.06 -12.50 5.07
CA GLU A 102 9.69 -12.92 5.34
C GLU A 102 9.02 -11.96 6.33
N TYR A 103 7.72 -11.70 6.12
CA TYR A 103 6.86 -10.86 6.97
C TYR A 103 7.19 -9.36 6.95
N TYR A 104 8.46 -8.98 7.02
CA TYR A 104 8.92 -7.61 7.22
C TYR A 104 9.38 -6.90 5.95
N VAL A 105 9.82 -7.62 4.93
CA VAL A 105 10.31 -7.01 3.68
C VAL A 105 9.46 -7.43 2.50
N GLU A 106 9.20 -8.74 2.39
CA GLU A 106 8.29 -9.31 1.40
C GLU A 106 6.98 -9.76 2.06
N PRO A 107 5.87 -9.73 1.31
CA PRO A 107 4.59 -10.18 1.81
C PRO A 107 4.61 -11.69 2.11
N ILE A 108 3.72 -12.12 3.02
CA ILE A 108 3.51 -13.53 3.33
C ILE A 108 2.63 -14.12 2.22
N CYS A 109 3.26 -14.54 1.13
CA CYS A 109 2.61 -15.22 0.01
C CYS A 109 3.62 -16.13 -0.70
N ASP A 110 3.20 -16.75 -1.82
CA ASP A 110 4.15 -17.41 -2.72
C ASP A 110 5.25 -16.43 -3.15
N PRO A 111 6.49 -16.92 -3.38
CA PRO A 111 7.61 -16.05 -3.75
C PRO A 111 7.28 -15.14 -4.93
N LEU A 112 7.43 -13.84 -4.70
CA LEU A 112 7.16 -12.84 -5.72
C LEU A 112 8.21 -12.92 -6.85
N PRO A 113 7.80 -12.78 -8.12
CA PRO A 113 8.75 -12.61 -9.22
C PRO A 113 9.72 -11.44 -8.98
N SER A 114 10.87 -11.47 -9.63
CA SER A 114 11.90 -10.41 -9.53
C SER A 114 11.45 -9.06 -10.09
N SER A 115 10.35 -9.02 -10.85
CA SER A 115 9.70 -7.80 -11.34
C SER A 115 8.68 -7.21 -10.36
N CYS A 116 8.40 -7.90 -9.25
CA CYS A 116 7.40 -7.49 -8.26
C CYS A 116 8.07 -6.93 -7.01
N ILE A 117 7.49 -5.89 -6.44
CA ILE A 117 7.93 -5.32 -5.17
C ILE A 117 6.74 -4.85 -4.34
N SER A 118 6.80 -5.04 -3.04
CA SER A 118 5.77 -4.55 -2.13
C SER A 118 6.00 -3.08 -1.80
N PHE A 119 4.94 -2.29 -1.76
CA PHE A 119 4.97 -0.91 -1.23
C PHE A 119 4.08 -0.75 0.01
N GLY A 120 3.39 -1.82 0.40
CA GLY A 120 2.59 -1.91 1.61
C GLY A 120 2.46 -3.36 2.05
N ASN A 121 2.71 -3.64 3.32
CA ASN A 121 2.68 -5.00 3.84
C ASN A 121 1.65 -5.14 4.97
N SER A 122 1.09 -6.33 5.13
CA SER A 122 0.14 -6.56 6.21
C SER A 122 0.85 -6.45 7.56
N ASN A 123 0.21 -5.79 8.53
CA ASN A 123 0.58 -5.85 9.93
C ASN A 123 -0.11 -7.06 10.57
N GLY A 124 0.57 -8.20 10.54
CA GLY A 124 -0.01 -9.47 10.97
C GLY A 124 -0.93 -10.07 9.91
N ARG A 125 -2.09 -10.61 10.32
CA ARG A 125 -3.04 -11.31 9.44
C ARG A 125 -4.25 -10.48 9.01
N ASN A 126 -4.37 -9.25 9.49
CA ASN A 126 -5.60 -8.46 9.38
C ASN A 126 -5.44 -7.20 8.52
N GLY A 127 -4.38 -7.13 7.73
CA GLY A 127 -4.13 -6.05 6.76
C GLY A 127 -3.87 -6.63 5.38
N TYR A 128 -3.24 -5.84 4.52
CA TYR A 128 -3.06 -6.19 3.12
C TYR A 128 -1.62 -6.16 2.66
N ASN A 129 -1.36 -6.95 1.64
CA ASN A 129 -0.15 -6.90 0.84
C ASN A 129 -0.47 -6.12 -0.44
N LEU A 130 0.33 -5.11 -0.71
CA LEU A 130 0.22 -4.24 -1.88
C LEU A 130 1.49 -4.37 -2.70
N VAL A 131 1.37 -5.00 -3.86
CA VAL A 131 2.51 -5.33 -4.72
C VAL A 131 2.33 -4.62 -6.06
N ILE A 132 3.38 -3.94 -6.53
CA ILE A 132 3.46 -3.42 -7.89
C ILE A 132 4.35 -4.35 -8.71
N ASN A 133 3.86 -4.77 -9.88
CA ASN A 133 4.66 -5.53 -10.83
C ASN A 133 5.12 -4.62 -11.98
N THR A 134 6.41 -4.39 -12.11
CA THR A 134 6.96 -3.51 -13.16
C THR A 134 6.91 -4.15 -14.55
N ALA A 135 6.61 -5.46 -14.66
CA ALA A 135 6.51 -6.14 -15.95
C ALA A 135 5.18 -5.89 -16.66
N ASP A 136 4.06 -5.87 -15.93
CA ASP A 136 2.72 -5.64 -16.47
C ASP A 136 2.13 -4.26 -16.09
N GLY A 137 2.66 -3.64 -15.04
CA GLY A 137 2.26 -2.33 -14.55
C GLY A 137 1.03 -2.34 -13.63
N TYR A 138 0.61 -3.50 -13.13
CA TYR A 138 -0.55 -3.63 -12.26
C TYR A 138 -0.21 -3.63 -10.77
N ILE A 139 -1.16 -3.14 -9.97
CA ILE A 139 -1.15 -3.29 -8.52
C ILE A 139 -1.94 -4.54 -8.16
N TYR A 140 -1.35 -5.38 -7.32
CA TYR A 140 -1.92 -6.56 -6.71
C TYR A 140 -2.23 -6.24 -5.26
N TRP A 141 -3.51 -6.34 -4.89
CA TRP A 141 -4.01 -6.10 -3.54
C TRP A 141 -4.72 -7.35 -3.00
N GLY A 142 -4.17 -7.95 -1.94
CA GLY A 142 -4.74 -9.11 -1.27
C GLY A 142 -4.35 -9.16 0.20
N ASP A 143 -5.11 -9.89 1.02
CA ASP A 143 -4.74 -10.17 2.41
C ASP A 143 -3.81 -11.41 2.50
N PRO A 144 -3.21 -11.70 3.67
CA PRO A 144 -2.37 -12.90 3.86
C PRO A 144 -3.09 -14.24 3.73
N ASN A 145 -4.43 -14.27 3.66
CA ASN A 145 -5.25 -15.47 3.53
C ASN A 145 -5.85 -15.61 2.12
N GLY A 146 -5.53 -14.72 1.18
CA GLY A 146 -6.11 -14.68 -0.17
C GLY A 146 -7.56 -14.17 -0.21
N GLN A 147 -7.98 -13.40 0.79
CA GLN A 147 -9.28 -12.75 0.89
C GLN A 147 -9.19 -11.28 0.45
N HIS A 148 -10.37 -10.74 0.12
CA HIS A 148 -10.55 -9.39 -0.34
C HIS A 148 -11.77 -8.78 0.31
N ASP A 149 -11.61 -7.59 0.88
CA ASP A 149 -12.75 -6.74 1.24
C ASP A 149 -13.42 -6.24 -0.05
N GLU A 150 -12.64 -5.83 -1.05
CA GLU A 150 -13.21 -5.34 -2.30
C GLU A 150 -13.74 -6.46 -3.19
N PRO A 151 -14.89 -6.27 -3.84
CA PRO A 151 -15.33 -7.14 -4.93
C PRO A 151 -14.25 -7.27 -6.00
N ALA A 152 -14.08 -8.48 -6.53
CA ALA A 152 -13.10 -8.72 -7.59
C ALA A 152 -13.37 -7.82 -8.80
N PRO A 153 -12.39 -6.99 -9.24
CA PRO A 153 -12.55 -6.17 -10.42
C PRO A 153 -12.58 -7.03 -11.69
N GLU A 154 -13.20 -6.52 -12.77
CA GLU A 154 -13.25 -7.21 -14.07
C GLU A 154 -11.85 -7.57 -14.60
N LEU A 155 -10.84 -6.75 -14.24
CA LEU A 155 -9.45 -6.96 -14.59
C LEU A 155 -8.89 -8.30 -14.07
N ASN A 156 -9.41 -8.84 -12.96
CA ASN A 156 -9.01 -10.16 -12.47
C ASN A 156 -9.25 -11.23 -13.54
N ALA A 157 -10.41 -11.24 -14.19
CA ALA A 157 -10.75 -12.24 -15.20
C ALA A 157 -9.80 -12.15 -16.40
N VAL A 158 -9.48 -10.94 -16.85
CA VAL A 158 -8.54 -10.70 -17.95
C VAL A 158 -7.13 -11.20 -17.61
N VAL A 159 -6.64 -10.91 -16.41
CA VAL A 159 -5.31 -11.33 -15.95
C VAL A 159 -5.26 -12.85 -15.74
N GLN A 160 -6.31 -13.44 -15.16
CA GLN A 160 -6.42 -14.89 -14.98
C GLN A 160 -6.42 -15.62 -16.33
N GLU A 161 -7.16 -15.13 -17.33
CA GLU A 161 -7.14 -15.70 -18.68
C GLU A 161 -5.76 -15.57 -19.33
N HIS A 162 -5.12 -14.41 -19.20
CA HIS A 162 -3.81 -14.16 -19.81
C HIS A 162 -2.70 -15.09 -19.28
N TYR A 163 -2.74 -15.41 -17.99
CA TYR A 163 -1.72 -16.25 -17.34
C TYR A 163 -2.22 -17.68 -17.03
N ALA A 164 -3.35 -18.09 -17.59
CA ALA A 164 -3.95 -19.39 -17.34
C ALA A 164 -2.98 -20.54 -17.64
N GLY A 165 -2.79 -21.44 -16.67
CA GLY A 165 -1.92 -22.61 -16.81
C GLY A 165 -0.42 -22.35 -16.64
N ASN A 166 0.00 -21.12 -16.34
CA ASN A 166 1.39 -20.82 -16.00
C ASN A 166 1.62 -20.95 -14.49
N GLU A 167 2.27 -22.03 -14.07
CA GLU A 167 2.54 -22.29 -12.65
C GLU A 167 3.40 -21.19 -11.99
N ALA A 168 4.28 -20.54 -12.76
CA ALA A 168 5.12 -19.44 -12.26
C ALA A 168 4.31 -18.16 -11.95
N GLU A 169 3.05 -18.08 -12.39
CA GLU A 169 2.17 -16.93 -12.18
C GLU A 169 1.13 -17.16 -11.08
N ARG A 170 1.19 -18.32 -10.40
CA ARG A 170 0.27 -18.67 -9.31
C ARG A 170 0.36 -17.76 -8.09
N TRP A 171 1.48 -17.03 -7.94
CA TRP A 171 1.62 -16.02 -6.89
C TRP A 171 0.52 -14.94 -6.92
N ARG A 172 -0.16 -14.77 -8.06
CA ARG A 172 -1.29 -13.84 -8.25
C ARG A 172 -2.60 -14.39 -7.68
N GLU A 173 -2.69 -15.68 -7.38
CA GLU A 173 -3.84 -16.30 -6.74
C GLU A 173 -4.07 -15.60 -5.38
N GLY A 174 -5.30 -15.15 -5.12
CA GLY A 174 -5.62 -14.41 -3.89
C GLY A 174 -5.23 -12.92 -3.90
N PHE A 175 -4.97 -12.34 -5.07
CA PHE A 175 -4.85 -10.89 -5.27
C PHE A 175 -5.95 -10.36 -6.19
N ASN A 176 -6.59 -9.26 -5.81
CA ASN A 176 -7.31 -8.40 -6.74
C ASN A 176 -6.31 -7.54 -7.51
N VAL A 177 -6.58 -7.33 -8.80
CA VAL A 177 -5.67 -6.67 -9.72
C VAL A 177 -6.28 -5.36 -10.20
N TYR A 178 -5.49 -4.30 -10.14
CA TYR A 178 -5.95 -2.95 -10.47
C TYR A 178 -4.94 -2.22 -11.36
N HIS A 179 -5.45 -1.35 -12.23
CA HIS A 179 -4.64 -0.27 -12.74
C HIS A 179 -4.25 0.68 -11.59
N PRO A 180 -3.02 1.22 -11.54
CA PRO A 180 -2.60 2.11 -10.47
C PRO A 180 -3.57 3.26 -10.18
N ARG A 181 -4.08 3.91 -11.24
CA ARG A 181 -5.03 5.03 -11.13
C ARG A 181 -6.32 4.62 -10.43
N GLU A 182 -6.87 3.46 -10.78
CA GLU A 182 -8.12 2.94 -10.21
C GLU A 182 -7.92 2.53 -8.76
N PHE A 183 -6.81 1.87 -8.45
CA PHE A 183 -6.44 1.49 -7.09
C PHE A 183 -6.41 2.69 -6.14
N PHE A 184 -5.61 3.72 -6.46
CA PHE A 184 -5.49 4.88 -5.57
C PHE A 184 -6.78 5.71 -5.50
N ALA A 185 -7.56 5.77 -6.57
CA ALA A 185 -8.88 6.40 -6.56
C ALA A 185 -9.84 5.65 -5.62
N LEU A 186 -9.85 4.32 -5.67
CA LEU A 186 -10.66 3.47 -4.81
C LEU A 186 -10.29 3.65 -3.34
N CYS A 187 -8.99 3.64 -3.01
CA CYS A 187 -8.55 3.88 -1.63
C CYS A 187 -9.03 5.25 -1.09
N LYS A 188 -8.87 6.33 -1.87
CA LYS A 188 -9.39 7.66 -1.49
C LYS A 188 -10.91 7.66 -1.30
N GLN A 189 -11.63 6.98 -2.19
CA GLN A 189 -13.08 6.86 -2.12
C GLN A 189 -13.53 6.21 -0.79
N ARG A 190 -12.83 5.19 -0.29
CA ARG A 190 -13.16 4.55 1.00
C ARG A 190 -13.04 5.50 2.19
N PHE A 191 -12.06 6.41 2.18
CA PHE A 191 -12.00 7.49 3.16
C PHE A 191 -13.12 8.52 2.98
N HIS A 192 -13.47 8.90 1.74
CA HIS A 192 -14.57 9.84 1.49
C HIS A 192 -15.92 9.31 1.99
N GLU A 193 -16.18 8.03 1.76
CA GLU A 193 -17.40 7.35 2.20
C GLU A 193 -17.42 7.13 3.72
N LEU A 194 -16.29 7.35 4.41
CA LEU A 194 -16.05 6.98 5.80
C LEU A 194 -16.26 5.48 6.06
N ARG A 195 -15.96 4.65 5.04
CA ARG A 195 -15.76 3.21 5.25
C ARG A 195 -14.40 2.96 5.89
N TRP A 196 -13.43 3.81 5.61
CA TRP A 196 -12.14 3.90 6.31
C TRP A 196 -12.03 5.23 7.04
N ILE A 197 -11.57 5.19 8.29
CA ILE A 197 -11.34 6.38 9.12
C ILE A 197 -9.96 6.28 9.73
N GLY A 198 -9.07 7.18 9.33
CA GLY A 198 -7.76 7.32 9.98
C GLY A 198 -7.91 8.03 11.32
N LEU A 199 -7.47 7.37 12.39
CA LEU A 199 -7.50 7.91 13.75
C LEU A 199 -6.13 8.41 14.21
N GLN A 200 -5.08 7.71 13.79
CA GLN A 200 -3.68 7.98 14.11
C GLN A 200 -2.81 7.48 12.97
N THR A 201 -1.52 7.81 12.99
CA THR A 201 -0.59 7.47 11.90
C THR A 201 -0.50 5.97 11.57
N ASP A 202 -0.84 5.12 12.54
CA ASP A 202 -0.79 3.66 12.52
C ASP A 202 -2.17 3.00 12.69
N VAL A 203 -3.25 3.79 12.78
CA VAL A 203 -4.61 3.28 13.02
C VAL A 203 -5.57 3.83 11.99
N VAL A 204 -6.08 2.91 11.17
CA VAL A 204 -7.23 3.12 10.29
C VAL A 204 -8.31 2.12 10.71
N GLU A 205 -9.43 2.63 11.20
CA GLU A 205 -10.63 1.84 11.44
C GLU A 205 -11.40 1.65 10.13
N ALA A 206 -11.95 0.45 9.94
CA ALA A 206 -12.68 0.10 8.74
C ALA A 206 -13.94 -0.68 9.08
N VAL A 207 -15.00 -0.46 8.31
CA VAL A 207 -16.13 -1.40 8.24
C VAL A 207 -15.83 -2.36 7.10
N PRO A 208 -15.77 -3.68 7.38
CA PRO A 208 -15.62 -4.70 6.33
C PRO A 208 -16.63 -4.47 5.20
N MET A 209 -16.19 -4.70 3.97
CA MET A 209 -17.00 -4.39 2.81
C MET A 209 -18.24 -5.29 2.67
N ASP A 210 -18.15 -6.53 3.17
CA ASP A 210 -19.23 -7.51 3.24
C ASP A 210 -20.24 -7.23 4.36
N CYS A 211 -19.97 -6.24 5.22
CA CYS A 211 -20.86 -5.76 6.25
C CYS A 211 -21.60 -4.51 5.77
N ASP A 212 -22.93 -4.47 6.00
CA ASP A 212 -23.70 -3.26 5.80
C ASP A 212 -23.29 -2.21 6.85
N PHE A 213 -23.30 -0.94 6.47
CA PHE A 213 -22.97 0.14 7.40
C PHE A 213 -23.90 0.15 8.64
N ASP A 214 -25.13 -0.31 8.46
CA ASP A 214 -26.10 -0.45 9.54
C ASP A 214 -25.73 -1.54 10.56
N ASP A 215 -24.80 -2.44 10.21
CA ASP A 215 -24.26 -3.46 11.09
C ASP A 215 -22.97 -3.02 11.81
N ALA A 216 -22.38 -1.89 11.42
CA ALA A 216 -21.23 -1.31 12.11
C ALA A 216 -21.57 -1.01 13.58
N ASP A 217 -20.57 -1.08 14.46
CA ASP A 217 -20.79 -0.79 15.87
C ASP A 217 -21.18 0.69 16.11
N GLU A 218 -21.82 0.96 17.25
CA GLU A 218 -22.32 2.30 17.56
C GLU A 218 -21.20 3.33 17.79
N GLU A 219 -19.99 2.89 18.13
CA GLU A 219 -18.83 3.75 18.31
C GLU A 219 -18.36 4.29 16.95
N PHE A 220 -18.16 3.41 15.97
CA PHE A 220 -17.82 3.74 14.59
C PHE A 220 -18.90 4.64 13.97
N LYS A 221 -20.18 4.27 14.10
CA LYS A 221 -21.31 5.13 13.65
C LYS A 221 -21.30 6.49 14.34
N GLY A 222 -20.95 6.53 15.63
CA GLY A 222 -20.77 7.75 16.40
C GLY A 222 -19.67 8.64 15.83
N LEU A 223 -18.53 8.05 15.47
CA LEU A 223 -17.40 8.73 14.85
C LEU A 223 -17.76 9.29 13.46
N VAL A 224 -18.40 8.49 12.61
CA VAL A 224 -18.90 8.92 11.29
C VAL A 224 -19.81 10.15 11.42
N ARG A 225 -20.76 10.12 12.37
CA ARG A 225 -21.65 11.26 12.65
C ARG A 225 -20.88 12.53 13.05
N LYS A 226 -19.83 12.40 13.88
CA LYS A 226 -18.99 13.53 14.29
C LYS A 226 -18.22 14.11 13.11
N ILE A 227 -17.58 13.25 12.32
CA ILE A 227 -16.76 13.66 11.17
C ILE A 227 -17.62 14.33 10.09
N ARG A 228 -18.79 13.78 9.75
CA ARG A 228 -19.72 14.43 8.82
C ARG A 228 -20.23 15.78 9.32
N ARG A 229 -20.52 15.92 10.63
CA ARG A 229 -20.91 17.21 11.22
C ARG A 229 -19.80 18.26 11.17
N ALA A 230 -18.54 17.82 11.16
CA ALA A 230 -17.38 18.70 10.99
C ALA A 230 -17.15 19.12 9.52
N GLY A 231 -17.97 18.65 8.58
CA GLY A 231 -17.95 19.08 7.17
C GLY A 231 -17.30 18.10 6.20
N TRP A 232 -16.84 16.93 6.67
CA TRP A 232 -16.28 15.89 5.79
C TRP A 232 -17.31 15.41 4.73
N PRO A 233 -16.89 15.18 3.47
CA PRO A 233 -15.51 15.17 2.98
C PRO A 233 -14.94 16.54 2.58
N GLY A 234 -15.68 17.64 2.77
CA GLY A 234 -15.23 18.97 2.34
C GLY A 234 -15.01 19.02 0.83
N ASP A 235 -13.80 19.38 0.41
CA ASP A 235 -13.36 19.34 -0.99
C ASP A 235 -12.96 17.93 -1.48
N GLY A 236 -13.05 16.92 -0.60
CA GLY A 236 -12.61 15.56 -0.87
C GLY A 236 -11.11 15.35 -0.66
N GLU A 237 -10.28 16.39 -0.58
CA GLU A 237 -8.83 16.23 -0.42
C GLU A 237 -8.38 16.35 1.03
N GLY A 238 -9.31 16.42 1.98
CA GLY A 238 -9.01 16.62 3.40
C GLY A 238 -8.53 18.05 3.70
N ARG A 239 -8.91 19.03 2.87
CA ARG A 239 -8.67 20.45 3.14
C ARG A 239 -9.94 21.09 3.68
N ASN A 240 -9.79 21.94 4.70
CA ASN A 240 -10.85 22.84 5.17
C ASN A 240 -11.00 24.04 4.23
#